data_AF-A0A924ARB9-F1
#
_entry.id   AF-A0A924ARB9-F1
#
_cell.length_a   1.000
_cell.length_b   1.000
_cell.length_c   1.000
_cell.angle_alpha   90.00
_cell.angle_beta   90.00
_cell.angle_gamma   90.00
#
_symmetry.space_group_name_H-M   'P 1'
#
loop_
_entity.id
_entity.type
_entity.pdbx_description
1 polymer ?
#
loop_
_entity_poly.entity_id
_entity_poly.type
_entity_poly.pdbx_seq_one_letter_code
_entity_poly.pdbx_strand_id
1 'polypeptide(L)'
;IFLEMVFRRIEYWFEGDGPAQKALDRAPWTWNKIWRKGGKQTVFVLISFLIANTFLAYIIGSDALVKLVTEPPAQHAVGLAMMAVFTGVFWYVFAIFREQVCTIVCPYGRLQSVLLTKESLVVAYDYQRGEPREKLHKGQERTAGDCIECHQCVQVCPVGIDIRNGTQLECTNCTACIDACNHIMEQVNLPLGLIRVDSERHIAEKTPWRVTSRVRAYTGVLLALSTGLIVLLATRPNVAATVLRTPGQLYQKTTQGTITNLYNVSVINKTNTAQPIELRVLAPDGGHIQLVGQTGLTLPAQGRLEGVFFAELPRTALPKVSNAVRIGVFSNGKLLTEAKTNFLAPGA
;
A
#
# COMPACT_ATOMS: atom_id res chain seq x y z
N ILE A 1 9.99 6.94 5.22
CA ILE A 1 10.20 7.06 3.76
C ILE A 1 10.03 8.50 3.31
N PHE A 2 8.82 9.08 3.26
CA PHE A 2 8.61 10.46 2.80
C PHE A 2 9.40 11.51 3.59
N LEU A 3 9.45 11.39 4.92
CA LEU A 3 10.18 12.31 5.78
C LEU A 3 11.67 12.39 5.43
N GLU A 4 12.34 11.25 5.37
CA GLU A 4 13.80 11.19 5.16
C GLU A 4 14.19 11.40 3.70
N MET A 5 13.51 10.72 2.76
CA MET A 5 13.90 10.71 1.35
C MET A 5 13.42 11.95 0.57
N VAL A 6 12.35 12.61 1.04
CA VAL A 6 11.76 13.76 0.34
C VAL A 6 11.96 15.04 1.15
N PHE A 7 11.26 15.16 2.28
CA PHE A 7 11.23 16.42 3.05
C PHE A 7 12.60 16.82 3.60
N ARG A 8 13.35 15.88 4.17
CA ARG A 8 14.67 16.16 4.73
C ARG A 8 15.71 16.47 3.65
N ARG A 9 15.66 15.80 2.51
CA ARG A 9 16.55 16.08 1.38
C ARG A 9 16.33 17.49 0.83
N ILE A 10 15.07 17.91 0.73
CA ILE A 10 14.70 19.28 0.34
C ILE A 10 15.17 20.27 1.40
N GLU A 11 15.00 19.97 2.68
CA GLU A 11 15.48 20.82 3.77
C GLU A 11 17.00 21.01 3.74
N TYR A 12 17.77 19.94 3.53
CA TYR A 12 19.23 20.03 3.36
C TYR A 12 19.63 20.83 2.11
N TRP A 13 18.82 20.79 1.04
CA TRP A 13 19.07 21.57 -0.16
C TRP A 13 18.85 23.08 0.06
N PHE A 14 17.82 23.47 0.82
CA PHE A 14 17.52 24.88 1.10
C PHE A 14 18.33 25.45 2.26
N GLU A 15 18.43 24.75 3.39
CA GLU A 15 18.97 25.27 4.65
C GLU A 15 20.35 24.68 5.05
N GLY A 16 20.81 23.64 4.36
CA GLY A 16 22.07 22.96 4.68
C GLY A 16 21.92 21.94 5.81
N ASP A 17 23.04 21.49 6.37
CA ASP A 17 23.09 20.50 7.45
C ASP A 17 22.57 21.04 8.79
N GLY A 18 22.49 20.19 9.81
CA GLY A 18 21.95 20.56 11.12
C GLY A 18 22.60 21.80 11.76
N PRO A 19 23.94 21.93 11.76
CA PRO A 19 24.62 23.15 12.20
C PRO A 19 24.24 24.39 11.38
N ALA A 20 24.20 24.30 10.05
CA ALA A 20 23.81 25.42 9.19
C ALA A 20 22.36 25.87 9.44
N GLN A 21 21.45 24.92 9.66
CA GLN A 21 20.05 25.21 10.02
C GLN A 21 19.95 25.98 11.34
N LYS A 22 20.64 25.50 12.40
CA LYS A 22 20.66 26.18 13.72
C LYS A 22 21.27 27.58 13.63
N ALA A 23 22.30 27.76 12.80
CA ALA A 23 22.91 29.07 12.56
C ALA A 23 21.93 30.00 11.82
N LEU A 24 21.25 29.49 10.79
CA LEU A 24 20.25 30.24 10.01
C LEU A 24 19.04 30.66 10.87
N ASP A 25 18.61 29.82 11.80
CA ASP A 25 17.53 30.13 12.74
C ASP A 25 17.86 31.31 13.65
N ARG A 26 19.11 31.38 14.13
CA ARG A 26 19.61 32.46 15.00
C ARG A 26 19.94 33.75 14.24
N ALA A 27 20.18 33.66 12.93
CA ALA A 27 20.50 34.83 12.10
C ALA A 27 19.30 35.79 11.97
N PRO A 28 19.52 37.11 11.77
CA PRO A 28 18.46 38.07 11.51
C PRO A 28 17.71 37.74 10.20
N TRP A 29 16.48 38.27 10.07
CA TRP A 29 15.64 38.10 8.88
C TRP A 29 16.18 38.86 7.68
N THR A 30 17.18 38.28 7.03
CA THR A 30 17.76 38.76 5.76
C THR A 30 17.04 38.13 4.57
N TRP A 31 17.20 38.72 3.38
CA TRP A 31 16.66 38.16 2.13
C TRP A 31 17.04 36.68 1.93
N ASN A 32 18.30 36.32 2.23
CA ASN A 32 18.78 34.94 2.15
C ASN A 32 17.99 33.99 3.08
N LYS A 33 17.67 34.42 4.31
CA LYS A 33 16.85 33.64 5.24
C LYS A 33 15.41 33.49 4.77
N ILE A 34 14.81 34.59 4.29
CA ILE A 34 13.42 34.59 3.78
C ILE A 34 13.28 33.68 2.57
N TRP A 35 14.20 33.77 1.61
CA TRP A 35 14.19 32.92 0.42
C TRP A 35 14.36 31.44 0.76
N ARG A 36 15.33 31.10 1.62
CA ARG A 36 15.59 29.70 1.99
C ARG A 36 14.43 29.09 2.77
N LYS A 37 13.96 29.76 3.82
CA LYS A 37 12.85 29.26 4.64
C LYS A 37 11.51 29.32 3.91
N GLY A 38 11.24 30.41 3.21
CA GLY A 38 10.03 30.57 2.41
C GLY A 38 9.95 29.55 1.27
N GLY A 39 11.04 29.42 0.49
CA GLY A 39 11.15 28.44 -0.59
C GLY A 39 10.96 27.00 -0.10
N LYS A 40 11.59 26.63 1.03
CA LYS A 40 11.37 25.33 1.68
C LYS A 40 9.88 25.11 1.99
N GLN A 41 9.24 26.08 2.67
CA GLN A 41 7.84 25.96 3.07
C GLN A 41 6.90 25.87 1.86
N THR A 42 7.15 26.65 0.81
CA THR A 42 6.38 26.55 -0.45
C THR A 42 6.47 25.14 -1.04
N VAL A 43 7.68 24.57 -1.14
CA VAL A 43 7.85 23.20 -1.66
C VAL A 43 7.17 22.18 -0.75
N PHE A 44 7.26 22.35 0.57
CA PHE A 44 6.59 21.46 1.53
C PHE A 44 5.07 21.49 1.38
N VAL A 45 4.47 22.69 1.22
CA VAL A 45 3.03 22.82 0.98
C VAL A 45 2.64 22.16 -0.34
N LEU A 46 3.40 22.35 -1.42
CA LEU A 46 3.12 21.72 -2.71
C LEU A 46 3.15 20.19 -2.65
N ILE A 47 4.15 19.62 -1.97
CA ILE A 47 4.26 18.17 -1.80
C ILE A 47 3.15 17.65 -0.89
N SER A 48 2.87 18.33 0.22
CA SER A 48 1.76 17.97 1.11
C SER A 48 0.41 18.06 0.41
N PHE A 49 0.22 19.03 -0.50
CA PHE A 49 -0.96 19.13 -1.34
C PHE A 49 -1.09 17.91 -2.26
N LEU A 50 0.00 17.49 -2.93
CA LEU A 50 -0.01 16.30 -3.78
C LEU A 50 -0.34 15.02 -2.99
N ILE A 51 0.26 14.85 -1.81
CA ILE A 51 0.01 13.70 -0.93
C ILE A 51 -1.45 13.70 -0.44
N ALA A 52 -1.94 14.85 0.03
CA ALA A 52 -3.32 15.02 0.49
C ALA A 52 -4.33 14.70 -0.62
N ASN A 53 -4.10 15.19 -1.84
CA ASN A 53 -4.96 14.93 -2.98
C ASN A 53 -4.93 13.46 -3.40
N THR A 54 -3.76 12.82 -3.39
CA THR A 54 -3.66 11.38 -3.66
C THR A 54 -4.42 10.56 -2.63
N PHE A 55 -4.32 10.93 -1.34
CA PHE A 55 -5.09 10.29 -0.28
C PHE A 55 -6.59 10.53 -0.43
N LEU A 56 -7.00 11.74 -0.83
CA LEU A 56 -8.40 12.07 -1.09
C LEU A 56 -8.95 11.27 -2.28
N ALA A 57 -8.19 11.12 -3.36
CA ALA A 57 -8.54 10.29 -4.52
C ALA A 57 -8.80 8.82 -4.13
N TYR A 58 -8.12 8.31 -3.10
CA TYR A 58 -8.37 6.96 -2.58
C TYR A 58 -9.73 6.85 -1.88
N ILE A 59 -10.21 7.93 -1.26
CA ILE A 59 -11.48 7.95 -0.51
C ILE A 59 -12.67 8.23 -1.42
N ILE A 60 -12.59 9.29 -2.24
CA ILE A 60 -13.72 9.76 -3.07
C ILE A 60 -13.65 9.28 -4.52
N GLY A 61 -12.53 8.67 -4.93
CA GLY A 61 -12.26 8.30 -6.32
C GLY A 61 -11.54 9.40 -7.11
N SER A 62 -10.76 9.00 -8.12
CA SER A 62 -10.02 9.91 -8.99
C SER A 62 -10.94 10.84 -9.77
N ASP A 63 -12.06 10.32 -10.26
CA ASP A 63 -12.96 11.08 -11.14
C ASP A 63 -13.68 12.19 -10.37
N ALA A 64 -14.06 11.91 -9.12
CA ALA A 64 -14.63 12.90 -8.22
C ALA A 64 -13.61 14.00 -7.87
N LEU A 65 -12.34 13.62 -7.66
CA LEU A 65 -11.28 14.59 -7.40
C LEU A 65 -11.01 15.49 -8.60
N VAL A 66 -10.98 14.95 -9.83
CA VAL A 66 -10.81 15.76 -11.04
C VAL A 66 -11.93 16.78 -11.16
N LYS A 67 -13.19 16.34 -10.97
CA LYS A 67 -14.34 17.26 -10.95
C LYS A 67 -14.20 18.36 -9.91
N LEU A 68 -13.76 18.01 -8.70
CA LEU A 68 -13.53 18.96 -7.61
C LEU A 68 -12.51 20.06 -7.97
N VAL A 69 -11.51 19.75 -8.80
CA VAL A 69 -10.48 20.70 -9.23
C VAL A 69 -10.90 21.50 -10.47
N THR A 70 -11.69 20.91 -11.37
CA THR A 70 -12.08 21.54 -12.65
C THR A 70 -13.39 22.33 -12.60
N GLU A 71 -14.31 21.97 -11.70
CA GLU A 71 -15.62 22.62 -11.60
C GLU A 71 -15.58 23.91 -10.74
N PRO A 72 -16.55 24.83 -10.88
CA PRO A 72 -16.55 26.09 -10.14
C PRO A 72 -16.50 25.86 -8.61
N PRO A 73 -15.59 26.53 -7.88
CA PRO A 73 -15.35 26.28 -6.46
C PRO A 73 -16.57 26.56 -5.58
N ALA A 74 -17.51 27.39 -6.04
CA ALA A 74 -18.77 27.69 -5.34
C ALA A 74 -19.69 26.47 -5.16
N GLN A 75 -19.58 25.45 -6.03
CA GLN A 75 -20.43 24.26 -5.98
C GLN A 75 -19.85 23.14 -5.10
N HIS A 76 -18.57 23.26 -4.71
CA HIS A 76 -17.83 22.21 -3.99
C HIS A 76 -17.12 22.72 -2.73
N ALA A 77 -17.75 23.66 -2.01
CA ALA A 77 -17.18 24.29 -0.83
C ALA A 77 -16.69 23.29 0.23
N VAL A 78 -17.45 22.21 0.46
CA VAL A 78 -17.09 21.15 1.43
C VAL A 78 -15.87 20.36 0.96
N GLY A 79 -15.82 19.96 -0.31
CA GLY A 79 -14.70 19.20 -0.87
C GLY A 79 -13.40 19.99 -0.85
N LEU A 80 -13.46 21.28 -1.20
CA LEU A 80 -12.31 22.19 -1.17
C LEU A 80 -11.85 22.47 0.27
N ALA A 81 -12.78 22.66 1.21
CA ALA A 81 -12.45 22.81 2.62
C ALA A 81 -11.72 21.57 3.16
N MET A 82 -12.22 20.37 2.86
CA MET A 82 -11.57 19.12 3.25
C MET A 82 -10.17 18.98 2.63
N MET A 83 -10.01 19.29 1.34
CA MET A 83 -8.71 19.28 0.67
C MET A 83 -7.72 20.24 1.33
N ALA A 84 -8.15 21.46 1.66
CA ALA A 84 -7.33 22.44 2.37
C ALA A 84 -6.95 21.97 3.78
N VAL A 85 -7.90 21.40 4.53
CA VAL A 85 -7.66 20.84 5.87
C VAL A 85 -6.66 19.70 5.81
N PHE A 86 -6.85 18.71 4.92
CA PHE A 86 -5.92 17.59 4.79
C PHE A 86 -4.53 18.07 4.36
N THR A 87 -4.45 18.99 3.41
CA THR A 87 -3.17 19.59 2.99
C THR A 87 -2.48 20.28 4.16
N GLY A 88 -3.23 21.06 4.97
CA GLY A 88 -2.73 21.74 6.16
C GLY A 88 -2.24 20.75 7.23
N VAL A 89 -2.96 19.66 7.47
CA VAL A 89 -2.56 18.61 8.40
C VAL A 89 -1.26 17.93 7.93
N PHE A 90 -1.18 17.51 6.66
CA PHE A 90 0.04 16.90 6.13
C PHE A 90 1.23 17.85 6.15
N TRP A 91 1.02 19.13 5.78
CA TRP A 91 2.04 20.16 5.91
C TRP A 91 2.49 20.32 7.36
N TYR A 92 1.58 20.47 8.32
CA TYR A 92 1.91 20.63 9.74
C TYR A 92 2.72 19.42 10.25
N VAL A 93 2.28 18.21 9.91
CA VAL A 93 2.95 16.97 10.29
C VAL A 93 4.37 16.93 9.74
N PHE A 94 4.59 17.18 8.44
CA PHE A 94 5.91 17.05 7.84
C PHE A 94 6.84 18.25 8.06
N ALA A 95 6.29 19.45 8.30
CA ALA A 95 7.07 20.66 8.50
C ALA A 95 7.46 20.90 9.96
N ILE A 96 6.59 20.50 10.91
CA ILE A 96 6.73 20.90 12.32
C ILE A 96 6.65 19.70 13.27
N PHE A 97 5.65 18.83 13.12
CA PHE A 97 5.34 17.79 14.12
C PHE A 97 6.01 16.43 13.84
N ARG A 98 6.94 16.40 12.88
CA ARG A 98 7.40 15.19 12.20
C ARG A 98 8.12 14.20 13.12
N GLU A 99 8.94 14.67 14.05
CA GLU A 99 9.66 13.81 15.00
C GLU A 99 8.71 13.23 16.06
N GLN A 100 7.69 13.99 16.48
CA GLN A 100 6.74 13.56 17.51
C GLN A 100 5.75 12.51 16.99
N VAL A 101 5.45 12.51 15.69
CA VAL A 101 4.60 11.47 15.10
C VAL A 101 5.21 10.10 15.31
N CYS A 102 6.50 9.92 15.03
CA CYS A 102 7.14 8.61 15.11
C CYS A 102 7.35 8.11 16.54
N THR A 103 7.58 9.02 17.50
CA THR A 103 7.89 8.66 18.90
C THR A 103 6.66 8.57 19.81
N ILE A 104 5.64 9.41 19.57
CA ILE A 104 4.46 9.53 20.44
C ILE A 104 3.20 8.98 19.76
N VAL A 105 2.91 9.40 18.53
CA VAL A 105 1.59 9.14 17.92
C VAL A 105 1.54 7.79 17.22
N CYS A 106 2.63 7.35 16.59
CA CYS A 106 2.64 6.17 15.74
C CYS A 106 2.73 4.89 16.59
N PRO A 107 1.66 4.09 16.71
CA PRO A 107 1.72 2.84 17.47
C PRO A 107 2.66 1.82 16.81
N TYR A 108 2.91 1.96 15.51
CA TYR A 108 3.74 1.05 14.74
C TYR A 108 5.18 1.01 15.23
N GLY A 109 5.79 2.15 15.57
CA GLY A 109 7.18 2.17 16.06
C GLY A 109 7.36 1.35 17.35
N ARG A 110 6.38 1.42 18.27
CA ARG A 110 6.38 0.61 19.49
C ARG A 110 6.05 -0.87 19.23
N LEU A 111 5.14 -1.16 18.30
CA LEU A 111 4.85 -2.55 17.93
C LEU A 111 6.04 -3.22 17.24
N GLN A 112 6.79 -2.48 16.42
CA GLN A 112 7.97 -2.99 15.74
C GLN A 112 9.07 -3.43 16.71
N SER A 113 9.26 -2.73 17.83
CA SER A 113 10.30 -3.10 18.79
C SER A 113 10.05 -4.43 19.48
N VAL A 114 8.78 -4.82 19.67
CA VAL A 114 8.38 -6.13 20.22
C VAL A 114 8.64 -7.26 19.22
N LEU A 115 8.68 -6.95 17.91
CA LEU A 115 8.97 -7.93 16.86
C LEU A 115 10.48 -8.14 16.63
N LEU A 116 11.34 -7.31 17.25
CA LEU A 116 12.78 -7.48 17.16
C LEU A 116 13.24 -8.66 18.02
N THR A 117 14.13 -9.47 17.44
CA THR A 117 14.79 -10.59 18.11
C THR A 117 16.30 -10.39 18.05
N LYS A 118 17.08 -11.17 18.81
CA LYS A 118 18.55 -11.11 18.76
C LYS A 118 19.15 -11.46 17.39
N GLU A 119 18.37 -12.07 16.50
CA GLU A 119 18.73 -12.41 15.12
C GLU A 119 18.35 -11.32 14.12
N SER A 120 17.54 -10.35 14.54
CA SER A 120 17.07 -9.28 13.65
C SER A 120 18.25 -8.40 13.25
N LEU A 121 18.37 -8.15 11.95
CA LEU A 121 19.36 -7.20 11.42
C LEU A 121 18.92 -5.78 11.75
N VAL A 122 19.76 -5.05 12.46
CA VAL A 122 19.56 -3.65 12.85
C VAL A 122 20.84 -2.86 12.63
N VAL A 123 20.76 -1.54 12.61
CA VAL A 123 21.97 -0.72 12.72
C VAL A 123 22.51 -0.86 14.15
N ALA A 124 23.70 -1.44 14.31
CA ALA A 124 24.27 -1.75 15.60
C ALA A 124 25.74 -1.29 15.71
N TYR A 125 26.12 -0.93 16.94
CA TYR A 125 27.50 -0.65 17.32
C TYR A 125 28.17 -1.92 17.85
N ASP A 126 29.35 -2.25 17.32
CA ASP A 126 30.13 -3.39 17.75
C ASP A 126 30.86 -3.08 19.07
N TYR A 127 30.17 -3.33 20.18
CA TYR A 127 30.71 -3.12 21.52
C TYR A 127 31.85 -4.08 21.87
N GLN A 128 31.96 -5.24 21.22
CA GLN A 128 33.09 -6.15 21.47
C GLN A 128 34.41 -5.65 20.88
N ARG A 129 34.31 -4.86 19.80
CA ARG A 129 35.44 -4.24 19.14
C ARG A 129 35.70 -2.82 19.64
N GLY A 130 34.64 -2.08 19.94
CA GLY A 130 34.73 -0.66 20.27
C GLY A 130 35.04 -0.33 21.73
N GLU A 131 34.80 -1.26 22.66
CA GLU A 131 34.99 -1.05 24.10
C GLU A 131 36.32 -1.64 24.63
N PRO A 132 36.97 -1.01 25.63
CA PRO A 132 36.61 0.27 26.24
C PRO A 132 36.90 1.45 25.31
N ARG A 133 36.04 2.47 25.32
CA ARG A 133 36.24 3.70 24.51
C ARG A 133 37.35 4.56 25.11
N GLU A 134 38.20 5.10 24.26
CA GLU A 134 39.24 6.04 24.68
C GLU A 134 39.49 7.10 23.61
N LYS A 135 39.59 8.36 24.06
CA LYS A 135 39.96 9.49 23.19
C LYS A 135 41.32 9.25 22.55
N LEU A 136 41.41 9.52 21.25
CA LEU A 136 42.66 9.36 20.53
C LEU A 136 43.64 10.49 20.88
N HIS A 137 44.79 10.14 21.48
CA HIS A 137 45.91 11.05 21.72
C HIS A 137 47.06 10.76 20.76
N LYS A 138 47.70 11.82 20.24
CA LYS A 138 48.85 11.68 19.33
C LYS A 138 50.05 11.09 20.08
N GLY A 139 50.62 10.00 19.57
CA GLY A 139 51.83 9.36 20.13
C GLY A 139 51.58 8.36 21.26
N GLN A 140 50.33 8.01 21.55
CA GLN A 140 49.98 6.96 22.51
C GLN A 140 49.82 5.62 21.79
N GLU A 141 50.47 4.56 22.30
CA GLU A 141 50.14 3.19 21.89
C GLU A 141 48.74 2.82 22.37
N ARG A 142 47.87 2.45 21.43
CA ARG A 142 46.46 2.19 21.72
C ARG A 142 46.27 0.77 22.26
N THR A 143 45.78 0.66 23.48
CA THR A 143 45.37 -0.60 24.12
C THR A 143 43.85 -0.71 24.30
N ALA A 144 43.13 0.40 24.09
CA ALA A 144 41.67 0.48 24.14
C ALA A 144 40.99 0.00 22.84
N GLY A 145 39.67 -0.17 22.88
CA GLY A 145 38.86 -0.59 21.73
C GLY A 145 38.84 0.45 20.61
N ASP A 146 38.23 0.13 19.48
CA ASP A 146 38.32 0.95 18.27
C ASP A 146 37.49 2.26 18.32
N CYS A 147 36.62 2.44 19.32
CA CYS A 147 35.86 3.68 19.47
C CYS A 147 36.72 4.80 20.08
N ILE A 148 36.91 5.90 19.33
CA ILE A 148 37.74 7.03 19.75
C ILE A 148 37.00 8.14 20.53
N GLU A 149 35.77 7.88 20.99
CA GLU A 149 34.94 8.85 21.74
C GLU A 149 34.72 10.21 21.04
N CYS A 150 34.59 10.22 19.70
CA CYS A 150 34.42 11.45 18.91
C CYS A 150 32.99 12.00 18.87
N HIS A 151 32.00 11.21 19.29
CA HIS A 151 30.55 11.52 19.26
C HIS A 151 29.95 11.90 17.89
N GLN A 152 30.65 11.67 16.78
CA GLN A 152 30.15 12.00 15.44
C GLN A 152 28.88 11.22 15.07
N CYS A 153 28.78 9.95 15.51
CA CYS A 153 27.59 9.14 15.33
C CYS A 153 26.34 9.72 16.02
N VAL A 154 26.51 10.46 17.13
CA VAL A 154 25.42 11.14 17.85
C VAL A 154 25.07 12.46 17.16
N GLN A 155 26.07 13.21 16.70
CA GLN A 155 25.85 14.49 16.03
C GLN A 155 25.10 14.37 14.71
N VAL A 156 25.36 13.30 13.95
CA VAL A 156 24.66 13.02 12.69
C VAL A 156 23.28 12.37 12.90
N CYS A 157 22.99 11.91 14.12
CA CYS A 157 21.76 11.18 14.39
C CYS A 157 20.54 12.11 14.29
N PRO A 158 19.57 11.84 13.40
CA PRO A 158 18.42 12.71 13.19
C PRO A 158 17.49 12.82 14.41
N VAL A 159 17.52 11.82 15.29
CA VAL A 159 16.72 11.72 16.51
C VAL A 159 17.55 11.94 17.78
N GLY A 160 18.86 12.20 17.64
CA GLY A 160 19.75 12.51 18.76
C GLY A 160 20.05 11.34 19.70
N ILE A 161 19.89 10.09 19.26
CA ILE A 161 20.27 8.92 20.06
C ILE A 161 21.77 8.65 20.04
N ASP A 162 22.25 7.97 21.07
CA ASP A 162 23.60 7.44 21.12
C ASP A 162 23.58 5.94 20.85
N ILE A 163 23.86 5.58 19.60
CA ILE A 163 23.87 4.20 19.09
C ILE A 163 24.82 3.26 19.87
N ARG A 164 25.77 3.83 20.61
CA ARG A 164 26.71 3.07 21.44
C ARG A 164 26.06 2.55 22.73
N ASN A 165 24.86 3.01 23.07
CA ASN A 165 24.04 2.50 24.17
C ASN A 165 23.12 1.33 23.73
N GLY A 166 23.28 0.85 22.50
CA GLY A 166 22.50 -0.26 21.95
C GLY A 166 21.29 0.19 21.12
N THR A 167 20.40 -0.76 20.83
CA THR A 167 19.20 -0.49 20.02
C THR A 167 18.17 0.28 20.83
N GLN A 168 17.84 1.49 20.37
CA GLN A 168 16.85 2.38 20.99
C GLN A 168 15.61 2.51 20.11
N LEU A 169 14.44 2.76 20.72
CA LEU A 169 13.13 2.81 20.04
C LEU A 169 13.04 3.95 19.03
N GLU A 170 13.76 5.03 19.27
CA GLU A 170 13.78 6.22 18.44
C GLU A 170 14.59 6.02 17.16
N CYS A 171 15.43 4.97 17.09
CA CYS A 171 16.28 4.71 15.93
C CYS A 171 15.43 4.47 14.67
N THR A 172 15.66 5.28 13.64
CA THR A 172 14.96 5.18 12.34
C THR A 172 15.69 4.31 11.32
N ASN A 173 16.79 3.65 11.69
CA ASN A 173 17.65 2.84 10.81
C ASN A 173 18.10 3.58 9.53
N CYS A 174 18.34 4.89 9.60
CA CYS A 174 18.75 5.73 8.46
C CYS A 174 20.22 5.58 8.03
N THR A 175 21.01 4.77 8.75
CA THR A 175 22.43 4.47 8.49
C THR A 175 23.41 5.65 8.50
N ALA A 176 22.98 6.89 8.76
CA ALA A 176 23.87 8.06 8.78
C ALA A 176 25.04 7.94 9.78
N CYS A 177 24.81 7.26 10.91
CA CYS A 177 25.85 6.98 11.89
C CYS A 177 26.92 6.00 11.40
N ILE A 178 26.60 5.09 10.48
CA ILE A 178 27.56 4.18 9.84
C ILE A 178 28.53 5.00 8.99
N ASP A 179 28.00 5.87 8.12
CA ASP A 179 28.80 6.69 7.21
C ASP A 179 29.73 7.64 7.98
N ALA A 180 29.18 8.35 8.98
CA ALA A 180 29.97 9.25 9.80
C ALA A 180 31.06 8.52 10.60
N CYS A 181 30.76 7.34 11.14
CA CYS A 181 31.75 6.55 11.86
C CYS A 181 32.84 6.04 10.93
N ASN A 182 32.49 5.48 9.76
CA ASN A 182 33.46 4.99 8.79
C ASN A 182 34.39 6.11 8.29
N HIS A 183 33.86 7.31 8.06
CA HIS A 183 34.68 8.46 7.68
C HIS A 183 35.74 8.80 8.74
N ILE A 184 35.38 8.77 10.02
CA ILE A 184 36.33 8.98 11.12
C ILE A 184 37.33 7.84 11.20
N MET A 185 36.89 6.58 11.09
CA MET A 185 37.76 5.40 11.16
C MET A 185 38.81 5.43 10.05
N GLU A 186 38.43 5.80 8.84
CA GLU A 186 39.34 6.00 7.70
C GLU A 186 40.38 7.10 7.98
N GLN A 187 39.95 8.25 8.52
CA GLN A 187 40.86 9.35 8.86
C GLN A 187 41.91 8.99 9.90
N VAL A 188 41.58 8.08 10.83
CA VAL A 188 42.50 7.61 11.88
C VAL A 188 43.17 6.28 11.55
N ASN A 189 43.01 5.76 10.34
CA ASN A 189 43.55 4.48 9.87
C ASN A 189 43.16 3.27 10.73
N LEU A 190 41.92 3.23 11.23
CA LEU A 190 41.34 2.06 11.91
C LEU A 190 40.38 1.31 10.97
N PRO A 191 40.11 0.01 11.19
CA PRO A 191 39.24 -0.75 10.29
C PRO A 191 37.81 -0.18 10.23
N LEU A 192 37.15 -0.29 9.08
CA LEU A 192 35.78 0.20 8.90
C LEU A 192 34.75 -0.72 9.60
N GLY A 193 33.50 -0.28 9.69
CA GLY A 193 32.38 -1.11 10.15
C GLY A 193 32.28 -1.29 11.67
N LEU A 194 32.74 -0.29 12.45
CA LEU A 194 32.53 -0.25 13.89
C LEU A 194 31.03 -0.09 14.24
N ILE A 195 30.31 0.69 13.43
CA ILE A 195 28.84 0.66 13.37
C ILE A 195 28.47 0.04 12.02
N ARG A 196 27.59 -0.96 12.01
CA ARG A 196 27.18 -1.67 10.80
C ARG A 196 25.78 -2.25 10.94
N VAL A 197 25.22 -2.72 9.82
CA VAL A 197 23.98 -3.51 9.86
C VAL A 197 24.34 -4.93 10.29
N ASP A 198 23.94 -5.31 11.50
CA ASP A 198 24.22 -6.63 12.06
C ASP A 198 23.14 -7.02 13.09
N SER A 199 23.21 -8.25 13.61
CA SER A 199 22.34 -8.70 14.69
C SER A 199 23.07 -8.67 16.03
N GLU A 200 22.31 -8.56 17.12
CA GLU A 200 22.87 -8.62 18.47
C GLU A 200 23.61 -9.95 18.70
N ARG A 201 23.09 -11.07 18.16
CA ARG A 201 23.76 -12.37 18.28
C ARG A 201 25.10 -12.39 17.57
N HIS A 202 25.22 -11.82 16.38
CA HIS A 202 26.48 -11.82 15.64
C HIS A 202 27.56 -10.98 16.31
N ILE A 203 27.18 -9.83 16.88
CA ILE A 203 28.11 -9.00 17.66
C ILE A 203 28.52 -9.73 18.93
N ALA A 204 27.58 -10.33 19.66
CA ALA A 204 27.87 -11.05 20.90
C ALA A 204 28.70 -12.33 20.70
N GLU A 205 28.49 -13.07 19.61
CA GLU A 205 29.13 -14.37 19.35
C GLU A 205 30.30 -14.30 18.35
N LYS A 206 30.59 -13.13 17.78
CA LYS A 206 31.56 -12.93 16.68
C LYS A 206 31.32 -13.87 15.48
N THR A 207 30.06 -14.16 15.16
CA THR A 207 29.70 -15.03 14.03
C THR A 207 29.21 -14.21 12.83
N PRO A 208 29.54 -14.59 11.58
CA PRO A 208 29.04 -13.90 10.41
C PRO A 208 27.56 -14.17 10.18
N TRP A 209 26.91 -13.29 9.42
CA TRP A 209 25.50 -13.46 9.05
C TRP A 209 25.25 -14.76 8.28
N ARG A 210 24.23 -15.52 8.70
CA ARG A 210 23.80 -16.77 8.07
C ARG A 210 22.30 -16.77 7.87
N VAL A 211 21.87 -17.34 6.74
CA VAL A 211 20.45 -17.54 6.45
C VAL A 211 19.89 -18.64 7.35
N THR A 212 19.17 -18.24 8.40
CA THR A 212 18.53 -19.20 9.32
C THR A 212 17.39 -19.96 8.64
N SER A 213 16.98 -21.08 9.23
CA SER A 213 15.80 -21.85 8.77
C SER A 213 14.52 -21.00 8.80
N ARG A 214 14.39 -20.11 9.80
CA ARG A 214 13.25 -19.17 9.92
C ARG A 214 13.20 -18.18 8.76
N VAL A 215 14.34 -17.59 8.37
CA VAL A 215 14.41 -16.68 7.22
C VAL A 215 13.98 -17.41 5.95
N ARG A 216 14.49 -18.62 5.69
CA ARG A 216 14.08 -19.44 4.54
C ARG A 216 12.58 -19.74 4.53
N ALA A 217 12.03 -20.11 5.68
CA ALA A 217 10.59 -20.40 5.82
C ALA A 217 9.73 -19.15 5.52
N TYR A 218 10.06 -18.00 6.12
CA TYR A 218 9.31 -16.76 5.89
C TYR A 218 9.44 -16.25 4.45
N THR A 219 10.63 -16.33 3.85
CA THR A 219 10.80 -15.99 2.43
C THR A 219 9.98 -16.92 1.54
N GLY A 220 9.95 -18.23 1.82
CA GLY A 220 9.13 -19.19 1.08
C GLY A 220 7.63 -18.90 1.17
N VAL A 221 7.11 -18.63 2.38
CA VAL A 221 5.71 -18.26 2.59
C VAL A 221 5.37 -16.95 1.89
N LEU A 222 6.23 -15.93 2.01
CA LEU A 222 6.01 -14.65 1.35
C LEU A 222 5.95 -14.81 -0.17
N LEU A 223 6.88 -15.57 -0.76
CA LEU A 223 6.88 -15.86 -2.20
C LEU A 223 5.61 -16.60 -2.62
N ALA A 224 5.14 -17.58 -1.84
CA ALA A 224 3.90 -18.30 -2.13
C ALA A 224 2.68 -17.35 -2.10
N LEU A 225 2.57 -16.50 -1.08
CA LEU A 225 1.48 -15.52 -0.96
C LEU A 225 1.52 -14.47 -2.06
N SER A 226 2.69 -13.91 -2.36
CA SER A 226 2.87 -12.94 -3.45
C SER A 226 2.55 -13.54 -4.81
N THR A 227 3.00 -14.78 -5.07
CA THR A 227 2.67 -15.50 -6.31
C THR A 227 1.18 -15.76 -6.41
N GLY A 228 0.55 -16.23 -5.32
CA GLY A 228 -0.90 -16.43 -5.26
C GLY A 228 -1.68 -15.13 -5.54
N LEU A 229 -1.27 -14.02 -4.95
CA LEU A 229 -1.88 -12.71 -5.20
C LEU A 229 -1.74 -12.28 -6.66
N ILE A 230 -0.54 -12.43 -7.24
CA ILE A 230 -0.27 -12.08 -8.65
C ILE A 230 -1.14 -12.93 -9.58
N VAL A 231 -1.20 -14.24 -9.35
CA VAL A 231 -2.04 -15.16 -10.16
C VAL A 231 -3.51 -14.80 -10.03
N LEU A 232 -4.02 -14.58 -8.81
CA LEU A 232 -5.41 -14.18 -8.60
C LEU A 232 -5.75 -12.84 -9.25
N LEU A 233 -4.83 -11.88 -9.23
CA LEU A 233 -5.03 -10.58 -9.86
C LEU A 233 -5.00 -10.68 -11.40
N ALA A 234 -4.07 -11.46 -11.96
CA ALA A 234 -3.92 -11.66 -13.40
C ALA A 234 -5.08 -12.48 -14.02
N THR A 235 -5.64 -13.42 -13.26
CA THR A 235 -6.77 -14.27 -13.68
C THR A 235 -8.14 -13.71 -13.31
N ARG A 236 -8.19 -12.53 -12.67
CA ARG A 236 -9.44 -11.89 -12.23
C ARG A 236 -10.31 -11.53 -13.44
N PRO A 237 -11.56 -12.02 -13.52
CA PRO A 237 -12.47 -11.60 -14.57
C PRO A 237 -12.96 -10.16 -14.36
N ASN A 238 -13.09 -9.41 -15.45
CA ASN A 238 -13.56 -8.02 -15.46
C ASN A 238 -15.05 -7.88 -15.11
N VAL A 239 -15.85 -8.91 -15.42
CA VAL A 239 -17.28 -8.97 -15.09
C VAL A 239 -17.57 -10.34 -14.51
N ALA A 240 -18.29 -10.37 -13.39
CA ALA A 240 -18.70 -11.62 -12.74
C ALA A 240 -20.22 -11.69 -12.74
N ALA A 241 -20.77 -12.81 -13.20
CA ALA A 241 -22.21 -13.05 -13.19
C ALA A 241 -22.52 -14.27 -12.33
N THR A 242 -23.44 -14.09 -11.40
CA THR A 242 -23.98 -15.17 -10.57
C THR A 242 -25.43 -15.36 -10.97
N VAL A 243 -25.76 -16.55 -11.47
CA VAL A 243 -27.14 -16.94 -11.79
C VAL A 243 -27.60 -17.97 -10.77
N LEU A 244 -28.64 -17.64 -10.02
CA LEU A 244 -29.25 -18.52 -9.03
C LEU A 244 -30.70 -18.78 -9.43
N ARG A 245 -31.14 -20.02 -9.34
CA ARG A 245 -32.56 -20.37 -9.51
C ARG A 245 -33.36 -19.81 -8.34
N THR A 246 -34.54 -19.25 -8.61
CA THR A 246 -35.40 -18.73 -7.55
C THR A 246 -35.86 -19.87 -6.63
N PRO A 247 -35.60 -19.81 -5.31
CA PRO A 247 -36.04 -20.82 -4.37
C PRO A 247 -37.57 -20.98 -4.38
N GLY A 248 -38.07 -22.21 -4.21
CA GLY A 248 -39.51 -22.49 -4.11
C GLY A 248 -40.30 -22.48 -5.42
N GLN A 249 -39.70 -22.08 -6.54
CA GLN A 249 -40.35 -22.13 -7.86
C GLN A 249 -40.08 -23.47 -8.57
N LEU A 250 -41.15 -24.11 -9.04
CA LEU A 250 -41.10 -25.24 -9.96
C LEU A 250 -41.06 -24.74 -11.41
N TYR A 251 -40.84 -25.67 -12.35
CA TYR A 251 -40.95 -25.38 -13.77
C TYR A 251 -42.39 -25.03 -14.14
N GLN A 252 -42.58 -24.13 -15.10
CA GLN A 252 -43.89 -23.82 -15.66
C GLN A 252 -43.93 -24.26 -17.13
N LYS A 253 -45.12 -24.66 -17.61
CA LYS A 253 -45.33 -25.01 -19.02
C LYS A 253 -46.01 -23.83 -19.71
N THR A 254 -45.40 -23.32 -20.77
CA THR A 254 -46.02 -22.28 -21.61
C THR A 254 -47.07 -22.91 -22.52
N THR A 255 -48.02 -22.12 -22.99
CA THR A 255 -49.05 -22.52 -23.97
C THR A 255 -48.48 -23.06 -25.27
N GLN A 256 -47.22 -22.71 -25.60
CA GLN A 256 -46.48 -23.19 -26.77
C GLN A 256 -45.72 -24.53 -26.54
N GLY A 257 -45.87 -25.16 -25.37
CA GLY A 257 -45.22 -26.44 -25.06
C GLY A 257 -43.74 -26.33 -24.63
N THR A 258 -43.21 -25.12 -24.49
CA THR A 258 -41.91 -24.85 -23.87
C THR A 258 -41.98 -24.89 -22.35
N ILE A 259 -40.85 -25.10 -21.69
CA ILE A 259 -40.74 -25.12 -20.24
C ILE A 259 -39.98 -23.87 -19.80
N THR A 260 -40.44 -23.23 -18.74
CA THR A 260 -39.83 -22.02 -18.19
C THR A 260 -39.40 -22.23 -16.74
N ASN A 261 -38.25 -21.65 -16.39
CA ASN A 261 -37.79 -21.54 -15.01
C ASN A 261 -37.41 -20.09 -14.71
N LEU A 262 -37.66 -19.68 -13.47
CA LEU A 262 -37.32 -18.35 -12.98
C LEU A 262 -35.92 -18.34 -12.34
N TYR A 263 -35.11 -17.37 -12.74
CA TYR A 263 -33.76 -17.16 -12.23
C TYR A 263 -33.55 -15.73 -11.79
N ASN A 264 -32.73 -15.59 -10.74
CA ASN A 264 -32.15 -14.33 -10.32
C ASN A 264 -30.73 -14.25 -10.86
N VAL A 265 -30.38 -13.12 -11.49
CA VAL A 265 -29.02 -12.81 -11.91
C VAL A 265 -28.48 -11.63 -11.10
N SER A 266 -27.23 -11.77 -10.67
CA SER A 266 -26.43 -10.69 -10.12
C SER A 266 -25.18 -10.55 -10.99
N VAL A 267 -25.08 -9.45 -11.73
CA VAL A 267 -23.90 -9.13 -12.53
C VAL A 267 -23.13 -8.00 -11.86
N ILE A 268 -21.83 -8.18 -11.63
CA ILE A 268 -20.95 -7.20 -11.02
C ILE A 268 -19.92 -6.75 -12.04
N ASN A 269 -19.87 -5.44 -12.29
CA ASN A 269 -18.85 -4.80 -13.11
C ASN A 269 -17.66 -4.40 -12.26
N LYS A 270 -16.48 -4.91 -12.62
CA LYS A 270 -15.23 -4.52 -11.96
C LYS A 270 -14.42 -3.53 -12.81
N THR A 271 -14.98 -3.04 -13.91
CA THR A 271 -14.39 -2.02 -14.79
C THR A 271 -14.94 -0.63 -14.50
N ASN A 272 -14.23 0.39 -14.97
CA ASN A 272 -14.61 1.80 -14.79
C ASN A 272 -15.56 2.31 -15.89
N THR A 273 -16.05 1.43 -16.77
CA THR A 273 -16.94 1.80 -17.88
C THR A 273 -18.28 1.11 -17.72
N ALA A 274 -19.38 1.87 -17.86
CA ALA A 274 -20.70 1.26 -17.97
C ALA A 274 -20.81 0.50 -19.31
N GLN A 275 -21.45 -0.66 -19.28
CA GLN A 275 -21.57 -1.53 -20.46
C GLN A 275 -23.00 -2.08 -20.57
N PRO A 276 -23.60 -2.09 -21.77
CA PRO A 276 -24.87 -2.76 -21.98
C PRO A 276 -24.65 -4.27 -21.89
N ILE A 277 -25.54 -4.98 -21.20
CA ILE A 277 -25.47 -6.44 -21.07
C ILE A 277 -26.70 -7.10 -21.70
N GLU A 278 -26.46 -8.25 -22.31
CA GLU A 278 -27.47 -9.15 -22.84
C GLU A 278 -27.25 -10.54 -22.26
N LEU A 279 -28.33 -11.19 -21.83
CA LEU A 279 -28.28 -12.57 -21.37
C LEU A 279 -28.70 -13.48 -22.52
N ARG A 280 -27.93 -14.54 -22.78
CA ARG A 280 -28.27 -15.56 -23.77
C ARG A 280 -28.05 -16.96 -23.21
N VAL A 281 -28.91 -17.92 -23.58
CA VAL A 281 -28.66 -19.33 -23.28
C VAL A 281 -27.62 -19.85 -24.28
N LEU A 282 -26.53 -20.40 -23.77
CA LEU A 282 -25.48 -21.01 -24.59
C LEU A 282 -25.69 -22.50 -24.79
N ALA A 283 -26.32 -23.17 -23.82
CA ALA A 283 -26.64 -24.59 -23.91
C ALA A 283 -27.76 -24.95 -22.94
N PRO A 284 -28.72 -25.81 -23.33
CA PRO A 284 -28.89 -26.38 -24.67
C PRO A 284 -29.48 -25.39 -25.70
N ASP A 285 -29.30 -25.68 -26.99
CA ASP A 285 -29.70 -24.80 -28.10
C ASP A 285 -31.22 -24.62 -28.19
N GLY A 286 -31.65 -23.47 -28.72
CA GLY A 286 -33.08 -23.12 -28.85
C GLY A 286 -33.70 -22.50 -27.58
N GLY A 287 -32.87 -22.10 -26.61
CA GLY A 287 -33.32 -21.40 -25.41
C GLY A 287 -33.49 -19.90 -25.59
N HIS A 288 -34.60 -19.36 -25.13
CA HIS A 288 -34.88 -17.92 -25.12
C HIS A 288 -34.92 -17.40 -23.68
N ILE A 289 -34.41 -16.18 -23.49
CA ILE A 289 -34.48 -15.50 -22.19
C ILE A 289 -35.48 -14.36 -22.29
N GLN A 290 -36.46 -14.37 -21.40
CA GLN A 290 -37.40 -13.27 -21.22
C GLN A 290 -37.08 -12.55 -19.92
N LEU A 291 -36.61 -11.30 -20.03
CA LEU A 291 -36.34 -10.44 -18.89
C LEU A 291 -37.65 -9.98 -18.25
N VAL A 292 -37.70 -9.97 -16.92
CA VAL A 292 -38.86 -9.47 -16.16
C VAL A 292 -38.65 -7.99 -15.86
N GLY A 293 -39.50 -7.13 -16.42
CA GLY A 293 -39.64 -5.73 -16.02
C GLY A 293 -38.75 -4.70 -16.73
N GLN A 294 -37.60 -5.06 -17.32
CA GLN A 294 -36.71 -4.10 -18.00
C GLN A 294 -36.27 -4.58 -19.40
N THR A 295 -36.45 -3.73 -20.40
CA THR A 295 -35.90 -3.86 -21.75
C THR A 295 -34.56 -3.14 -21.83
N GLY A 296 -33.47 -3.91 -21.77
CA GLY A 296 -32.11 -3.39 -21.81
C GLY A 296 -31.51 -3.24 -20.41
N LEU A 297 -30.51 -4.07 -20.11
CA LEU A 297 -29.80 -4.06 -18.85
C LEU A 297 -28.50 -3.25 -19.05
N THR A 298 -28.40 -2.08 -18.46
CA THR A 298 -27.13 -1.33 -18.46
C THR A 298 -26.41 -1.60 -17.15
N LEU A 299 -25.22 -2.20 -17.23
CA LEU A 299 -24.41 -2.50 -16.07
C LEU A 299 -23.55 -1.26 -15.73
N PRO A 300 -23.75 -0.60 -14.57
CA PRO A 300 -23.00 0.59 -14.20
C PRO A 300 -21.51 0.31 -14.02
N ALA A 301 -20.67 1.34 -14.18
CA ALA A 301 -19.25 1.27 -13.87
C ALA A 301 -19.05 0.96 -12.37
N GLN A 302 -18.15 0.05 -12.04
CA GLN A 302 -17.84 -0.39 -10.67
C GLN A 302 -19.08 -0.80 -9.83
N GLY A 303 -20.20 -1.11 -10.48
CA GLY A 303 -21.47 -1.37 -9.82
C GLY A 303 -21.98 -2.78 -10.02
N ARG A 304 -23.16 -3.03 -9.47
CA ARG A 304 -23.88 -4.31 -9.57
C ARG A 304 -25.25 -4.06 -10.16
N LEU A 305 -25.67 -5.01 -10.99
CA LEU A 305 -27.02 -5.09 -11.51
C LEU A 305 -27.65 -6.39 -11.02
N GLU A 306 -28.86 -6.27 -10.48
CA GLU A 306 -29.68 -7.41 -10.11
C GLU A 306 -30.91 -7.44 -11.01
N GLY A 307 -31.27 -8.64 -11.45
CA GLY A 307 -32.40 -8.83 -12.34
C GLY A 307 -33.01 -10.21 -12.17
N VAL A 308 -34.24 -10.32 -12.66
CA VAL A 308 -34.99 -11.58 -12.68
C VAL A 308 -35.35 -11.88 -14.13
N PHE A 309 -35.16 -13.13 -14.55
CA PHE A 309 -35.48 -13.55 -15.91
C PHE A 309 -36.05 -14.96 -15.94
N PHE A 310 -36.88 -15.21 -16.95
CA PHE A 310 -37.31 -16.54 -17.33
C PHE A 310 -36.36 -17.10 -18.39
N ALA A 311 -35.85 -18.30 -18.16
CA ALA A 311 -35.25 -19.09 -19.22
C ALA A 311 -36.31 -20.03 -19.77
N GLU A 312 -36.60 -19.94 -21.06
CA GLU A 312 -37.49 -20.84 -21.77
C GLU A 312 -36.68 -21.81 -22.62
N LEU A 313 -36.95 -23.11 -22.47
CA LEU A 313 -36.28 -24.16 -23.23
C LEU A 313 -37.30 -25.13 -23.83
N PRO A 314 -37.07 -25.64 -25.05
CA PRO A 314 -37.93 -26.65 -25.65
C PRO A 314 -37.81 -27.97 -24.89
N ARG A 315 -38.95 -28.66 -24.73
CA ARG A 315 -39.01 -29.95 -24.03
C ARG A 315 -38.05 -31.00 -24.60
N THR A 316 -37.84 -30.99 -25.92
CA THR A 316 -36.96 -31.91 -26.65
C THR A 316 -35.49 -31.81 -26.22
N ALA A 317 -35.07 -30.66 -25.71
CA ALA A 317 -33.70 -30.41 -25.23
C ALA A 317 -33.49 -30.77 -23.75
N LEU A 318 -34.54 -31.28 -23.05
CA LEU A 318 -34.55 -31.49 -21.61
C LEU A 318 -34.78 -32.98 -21.26
N PRO A 319 -33.75 -33.84 -21.38
CA PRO A 319 -33.87 -35.29 -21.18
C PRO A 319 -34.03 -35.71 -19.71
N LYS A 320 -33.62 -34.89 -18.75
CA LYS A 320 -33.67 -35.21 -17.30
C LYS A 320 -34.64 -34.29 -16.56
N VAL A 321 -34.99 -34.67 -15.33
CA VAL A 321 -35.71 -33.78 -14.39
C VAL A 321 -34.88 -32.54 -14.05
N SER A 322 -33.55 -32.68 -13.99
CA SER A 322 -32.60 -31.58 -13.76
C SER A 322 -31.53 -31.63 -14.85
N ASN A 323 -31.44 -30.55 -15.64
CA ASN A 323 -30.51 -30.40 -16.75
C ASN A 323 -29.55 -29.26 -16.46
N ALA A 324 -28.27 -29.44 -16.79
CA ALA A 324 -27.30 -28.35 -16.70
C ALA A 324 -27.54 -27.35 -17.84
N VAL A 325 -27.66 -26.07 -17.49
CA VAL A 325 -27.83 -24.96 -18.44
C VAL A 325 -26.68 -23.98 -18.27
N ARG A 326 -26.19 -23.48 -19.40
CA ARG A 326 -25.15 -22.45 -19.46
C ARG A 326 -25.76 -21.15 -19.96
N ILE A 327 -25.59 -20.09 -19.17
CA ILE A 327 -26.09 -18.76 -19.50
C ILE A 327 -24.90 -17.85 -19.69
N GLY A 328 -24.76 -17.29 -20.88
CA GLY A 328 -23.73 -16.34 -21.23
C GLY A 328 -24.22 -14.91 -20.97
N VAL A 329 -23.35 -14.11 -20.35
CA VAL A 329 -23.52 -12.66 -20.27
C VAL A 329 -22.67 -12.03 -21.37
N PHE A 330 -23.33 -11.37 -22.30
CA PHE A 330 -22.74 -10.71 -23.45
C PHE A 330 -22.75 -9.20 -23.27
N SER A 331 -21.76 -8.51 -23.82
CA SER A 331 -21.79 -7.06 -24.04
C SER A 331 -21.27 -6.76 -25.43
N ASN A 332 -22.02 -6.00 -26.24
CA ASN A 332 -21.68 -5.66 -27.62
C ASN A 332 -21.25 -6.87 -28.47
N GLY A 333 -21.94 -8.02 -28.30
CA GLY A 333 -21.64 -9.27 -29.01
C GLY A 333 -20.46 -10.08 -28.48
N LYS A 334 -19.69 -9.58 -27.49
CA LYS A 334 -18.60 -10.32 -26.85
C LYS A 334 -19.07 -11.03 -25.58
N LEU A 335 -18.76 -12.31 -25.46
CA LEU A 335 -19.00 -13.07 -24.23
C LEU A 335 -18.08 -12.54 -23.12
N LEU A 336 -18.68 -12.03 -22.03
CA LEU A 336 -17.94 -11.51 -20.88
C LEU A 336 -17.69 -12.60 -19.85
N THR A 337 -18.73 -13.40 -19.55
CA THR A 337 -18.67 -14.51 -18.60
C THR A 337 -19.80 -15.49 -18.87
N GLU A 338 -19.63 -16.74 -18.45
CA GLU A 338 -20.69 -17.74 -18.42
C GLU A 338 -21.04 -18.12 -16.97
N ALA A 339 -22.31 -18.43 -16.73
CA ALA A 339 -22.81 -18.97 -15.47
C ALA A 339 -23.43 -20.35 -15.72
N LYS A 340 -23.05 -21.33 -14.91
CA LYS A 340 -23.60 -22.69 -14.95
C LYS A 340 -24.69 -22.79 -13.89
N THR A 341 -25.87 -23.28 -14.28
CA THR A 341 -27.01 -23.48 -13.37
C THR A 341 -27.79 -24.72 -13.74
N ASN A 342 -28.72 -25.13 -12.88
CA ASN A 342 -29.61 -26.27 -13.13
C ASN A 342 -30.99 -25.79 -13.58
N PHE A 343 -31.58 -26.53 -14.51
CA PHE A 343 -32.89 -26.28 -15.08
C PHE A 343 -33.80 -27.47 -14.84
N LEU A 344 -34.94 -27.22 -14.18
CA LEU A 344 -35.90 -28.27 -13.89
C LEU A 344 -36.86 -28.47 -15.05
N ALA A 345 -37.15 -29.72 -15.33
CA ALA A 345 -38.13 -30.14 -16.31
C ALA A 345 -39.00 -31.27 -15.71
N PRO A 346 -40.22 -31.50 -16.21
CA PRO A 346 -40.98 -32.69 -15.86
C PRO A 346 -40.12 -33.96 -16.07
N GLY A 347 -40.29 -34.98 -15.23
CA GLY A 347 -39.74 -36.30 -15.53
C GLY A 347 -40.24 -36.81 -16.88
N ALA A 348 -39.41 -37.61 -17.56
CA ALA A 348 -39.88 -38.36 -18.72
C ALA A 348 -40.94 -39.38 -18.27
#